data_AF-A0A9E4PJR0-F1
#
_entry.id   AF-A0A9E4PJR0-F1
#
_cell.length_a   1.000
_cell.length_b   1.000
_cell.length_c   1.000
_cell.angle_alpha   90.00
_cell.angle_beta   90.00
_cell.angle_gamma   90.00
#
_symmetry.space_group_name_H-M   'P 1'
#
loop_
_entity.id
_entity.type
_entity.pdbx_description
1 polymer ?
#
loop_
_entity_poly.entity_id
_entity_poly.type
_entity_poly.pdbx_seq_one_letter_code
_entity_poly.pdbx_strand_id
1 'polypeptide(L)' 'QSHDFWEEVWIIEGSIHDITLGQTFTAGMYACRPPGMPHGPWRSEDGCTTIEFRRFERRPPAQGERTR' A
#
# COMPACT_ATOMS: atom_id res chain seq x y z
N GLN A 1 5.99 3.88 -6.91
CA GLN A 1 4.52 3.79 -6.97
C GLN A 1 3.90 4.84 -6.05
N SER A 2 2.70 5.31 -6.38
CA SER A 2 1.84 6.14 -5.52
C SER A 2 0.40 6.03 -6.01
N HIS A 3 -0.58 6.22 -5.11
CA HIS A 3 -2.00 6.04 -5.41
C HIS A 3 -2.88 6.93 -4.51
N ASP A 4 -4.17 7.07 -4.84
CA ASP A 4 -5.14 7.95 -4.17
C ASP A 4 -5.99 7.27 -3.08
N PHE A 5 -5.72 6.00 -2.78
CA PHE A 5 -6.35 5.26 -1.67
C PHE A 5 -5.38 5.01 -0.50
N TRP A 6 -5.94 4.65 0.65
CA TRP A 6 -5.18 4.06 1.75
C TRP A 6 -4.81 2.62 1.39
N GLU A 7 -3.54 2.28 1.53
CA GLU A 7 -3.03 0.92 1.33
C GLU A 7 -2.44 0.40 2.64
N GLU A 8 -2.90 -0.77 3.06
CA GLU A 8 -2.32 -1.51 4.16
C GLU A 8 -1.81 -2.85 3.62
N VAL A 9 -0.53 -3.14 3.80
CA VAL A 9 0.11 -4.34 3.26
C VAL A 9 0.79 -5.13 4.36
N TRP A 10 0.59 -6.45 4.35
CA TRP A 10 1.29 -7.40 5.21
C TRP A 10 2.00 -8.45 4.36
N ILE A 11 3.30 -8.66 4.62
CA ILE A 11 4.08 -9.73 4.00
C ILE A 11 3.81 -11.04 4.74
N ILE A 12 3.20 -12.00 4.05
CA ILE A 12 2.88 -13.33 4.56
C ILE A 12 4.09 -14.27 4.42
N GLU A 13 4.77 -14.21 3.28
CA GLU A 13 5.91 -15.06 2.95
C GLU A 13 6.90 -14.33 2.05
N GLY A 14 8.18 -14.67 2.15
CA GLY A 14 9.23 -14.12 1.31
C GLY A 14 9.67 -12.72 1.72
N SER A 15 10.16 -11.95 0.73
CA SER A 15 10.69 -10.60 0.98
C SER A 15 10.58 -9.66 -0.21
N ILE A 16 10.52 -8.37 0.08
CA ILE A 16 10.66 -7.28 -0.89
C ILE A 16 11.82 -6.38 -0.49
N HIS A 17 12.67 -6.04 -1.45
CA HIS A 17 13.69 -5.01 -1.31
C HIS A 17 13.18 -3.71 -1.93
N ASP A 18 13.01 -2.68 -1.11
CA ASP A 18 12.73 -1.33 -1.57
C ASP A 18 14.02 -0.66 -2.02
N ILE A 19 14.10 -0.39 -3.33
CA ILE A 19 15.31 0.12 -3.98
C ILE A 19 15.60 1.55 -3.54
N THR A 20 14.55 2.35 -3.31
CA THR A 20 14.70 3.75 -2.89
C THR A 20 15.19 3.85 -1.45
N LEU A 21 14.72 2.96 -0.58
CA LEU A 21 15.15 2.90 0.82
C LEU A 21 16.43 2.08 1.02
N GLY A 22 16.83 1.26 0.05
CA GLY A 22 17.92 0.30 0.21
C GLY A 22 17.65 -0.74 1.29
N GLN A 23 16.37 -1.06 1.54
CA GLN A 23 15.94 -1.85 2.68
C GLN A 23 15.11 -3.06 2.26
N THR A 24 15.38 -4.20 2.89
CA THR A 24 14.58 -5.41 2.72
C THR A 24 13.56 -5.55 3.84
N PHE A 25 12.30 -5.80 3.45
CA PHE A 25 11.19 -6.14 4.33
C PHE A 25 10.78 -7.60 4.10
N THR A 26 10.49 -8.32 5.18
CA THR A 26 10.30 -9.77 5.18
C THR A 26 8.94 -10.17 5.76
N ALA A 27 8.60 -11.46 5.65
CA ALA A 27 7.44 -12.06 6.30
C ALA A 27 7.25 -11.59 7.76
N GLY A 28 6.00 -11.24 8.11
CA GLY A 28 5.64 -10.68 9.41
C GLY A 28 5.65 -9.15 9.47
N MET A 29 6.27 -8.45 8.50
CA MET A 29 6.28 -6.99 8.46
C MET A 29 5.03 -6.41 7.79
N TYR A 30 4.59 -5.27 8.33
CA TYR A 30 3.39 -4.55 7.89
C TYR A 30 3.73 -3.09 7.56
N ALA A 31 3.01 -2.51 6.59
CA ALA A 31 3.05 -1.08 6.32
C ALA A 31 1.63 -0.51 6.11
N CYS A 32 1.42 0.72 6.57
CA CYS A 32 0.24 1.53 6.29
C CYS A 32 0.68 2.75 5.47
N ARG A 33 0.10 2.93 4.29
CA ARG A 33 0.46 3.96 3.30
C ARG A 33 -0.75 4.85 3.04
N PRO A 34 -0.74 6.11 3.51
CA PRO A 34 -1.81 7.06 3.17
C PRO A 34 -1.81 7.40 1.68
N PRO A 35 -2.93 7.92 1.16
CA PRO A 35 -3.02 8.45 -0.19
C PRO A 35 -1.87 9.40 -0.52
N GLY A 36 -1.26 9.21 -1.69
CA GLY A 36 -0.17 10.03 -2.21
C GLY A 36 1.22 9.66 -1.69
N MET A 37 1.36 8.79 -0.69
CA MET A 37 2.68 8.38 -0.17
C MET A 37 3.49 7.64 -1.26
N PRO A 38 4.68 8.14 -1.67
CA PRO A 38 5.55 7.40 -2.57
C PRO A 38 6.10 6.14 -1.90
N HIS A 39 6.15 5.04 -2.64
CA HIS A 39 6.68 3.76 -2.14
C HIS A 39 7.21 2.88 -3.28
N GLY A 40 8.19 2.02 -2.98
CA GLY A 40 8.94 1.30 -3.99
C GLY A 40 9.75 2.23 -4.91
N PRO A 41 10.29 1.74 -6.04
CA PRO A 41 10.07 0.41 -6.62
C PRO A 41 10.64 -0.72 -5.76
N TRP A 42 10.00 -1.89 -5.84
CA TRP A 42 10.45 -3.10 -5.15
C TRP A 42 11.05 -4.09 -6.13
N ARG A 43 12.00 -4.86 -5.62
CA ARG A 43 12.48 -6.10 -6.23
C ARG A 43 12.30 -7.23 -5.23
N SER A 44 12.01 -8.42 -5.72
CA SER A 44 12.09 -9.65 -4.93
C SER A 44 13.02 -10.63 -5.64
N GLU A 45 13.94 -11.24 -4.90
CA GLU A 45 14.86 -12.24 -5.46
C GLU A 45 14.23 -13.64 -5.44
N ASP A 46 13.63 -14.02 -4.30
CA ASP A 46 13.08 -15.36 -4.07
C ASP A 46 11.54 -15.40 -4.11
N GLY A 47 10.88 -14.27 -4.39
CA GLY A 47 9.43 -14.12 -4.36
C GLY A 47 8.91 -13.51 -3.05
N CYS A 48 7.67 -13.03 -3.11
CA CYS A 48 6.97 -12.42 -1.99
C CYS A 48 5.46 -12.63 -2.13
N THR A 49 4.82 -13.05 -1.06
CA THR A 49 3.37 -13.13 -0.96
C THR A 49 2.89 -12.08 0.03
N THR A 50 2.01 -11.19 -0.42
CA THR A 50 1.41 -10.15 0.41
C THR A 50 -0.10 -10.28 0.46
N ILE A 51 -0.69 -9.83 1.57
CA ILE A 51 -2.10 -9.45 1.63
C ILE A 51 -2.17 -7.93 1.64
N GLU A 52 -3.07 -7.39 0.82
CA GLU A 52 -3.22 -5.95 0.65
C GLU A 52 -4.68 -5.54 0.84
N PHE A 53 -4.91 -4.54 1.68
CA PHE A 53 -6.20 -3.89 1.87
C PHE A 53 -6.15 -2.49 1.26
N ARG A 54 -7.09 -2.20 0.36
CA ARG A 54 -7.25 -0.89 -0.26
C ARG A 54 -8.55 -0.25 0.19
N ARG A 55 -8.47 0.95 0.74
CA ARG A 55 -9.64 1.74 1.14
C ARG A 55 -9.62 3.11 0.47
N PHE A 56 -10.63 3.36 -0.36
CA PHE A 56 -10.92 4.69 -0.86
C PHE A 56 -11.67 5.49 0.20
N GLU A 57 -11.28 6.74 0.40
CA GLU A 57 -12.14 7.63 1.19
C GLU A 57 -13.42 7.91 0.41
N ARG A 58 -14.53 7.86 1.12
CA ARG A 58 -15.81 8.23 0.54
C ARG A 58 -15.72 9.71 0.23
N ARG A 59 -15.73 10.06 -1.07
CA ARG A 59 -15.82 11.46 -1.47
C ARG A 59 -17.06 12.05 -0.79
N PRO A 60 -16.96 13.19 -0.08
CA PRO A 60 -18.15 13.85 0.41
C PRO A 60 -19.08 14.11 -0.78
N PRO A 61 -20.41 13.97 -0.62
CA PRO A 61 -21.35 14.28 -1.68
C PRO A 61 -21.02 15.66 -2.23
N ALA A 62 -21.10 15.82 -3.55
CA ALA A 62 -20.97 17.14 -4.15
C ALA A 62 -21.98 18.07 -3.47
N GLN A 63 -21.60 19.32 -3.21
CA GLN A 63 -22.52 20.29 -2.61
C GLN A 63 -23.82 20.34 -3.44
N GLY A 64 -24.92 19.83 -2.88
CA GLY A 64 -26.22 19.74 -3.55
C GLY A 64 -26.81 18.34 -3.73
N GLU A 65 -26.03 17.26 -3.60
CA GLU A 65 -26.56 15.89 -3.62
C GLU A 65 -27.08 15.50 -2.23
N ARG A 66 -28.40 15.64 -2.03
CA ARG A 66 -29.07 15.07 -0.86
C ARG A 66 -28.96 13.55 -0.92
N THR A 67 -28.38 12.93 0.11
CA THR A 67 -28.52 11.49 0.36
C THR A 67 -30.00 11.17 0.47
N ARG A 68 -30.49 10.29 -0.40
CA ARG A 68 -31.83 9.71 -0.30
C ARG A 68 -31.98 8.91 0.98
#